data_AF-A0A931V2F5-F1
#
_entry.id   AF-A0A931V2F5-F1
#
_cell.length_a   1.000
_cell.length_b   1.000
_cell.length_c   1.000
_cell.angle_alpha   90.00
_cell.angle_beta   90.00
_cell.angle_gamma   90.00
#
_symmetry.space_group_name_H-M   'P 1'
#
loop_
_entity.id
_entity.type
_entity.pdbx_description
1 polymer ?
#
loop_
_entity_poly.entity_id
_entity_poly.type
_entity_poly.pdbx_seq_one_letter_code
_entity_poly.pdbx_strand_id
1 'polypeptide(L)'
;MTAYADAIAQPPRTELEQRLLLKMLKTTGEHRDGFRDHVLISLALGRGLREHELLALDCGDVFDEDGRARRRGALPVFKRSADEPAIQ
;
A
#
# COMPACT_ATOMS: atom_id res chain seq x y z
N MET A 1 5.71 2.91 -29.61
CA MET A 1 5.71 3.06 -28.14
C MET A 1 4.25 2.99 -27.64
N THR A 2 3.55 1.91 -27.99
CA THR A 2 2.08 1.76 -27.87
C THR A 2 1.66 0.60 -26.97
N ALA A 3 2.55 -0.31 -26.61
CA ALA A 3 2.24 -1.51 -25.83
C ALA A 3 1.99 -1.26 -24.32
N TYR A 4 2.33 -0.08 -23.80
CA TYR A 4 2.21 0.22 -22.36
C TYR A 4 0.77 0.54 -21.95
N ALA A 5 0.02 1.25 -22.80
CA ALA A 5 -1.36 1.66 -22.50
C ALA A 5 -2.33 0.48 -22.53
N ASP A 6 -2.15 -0.45 -23.49
CA ASP A 6 -3.00 -1.64 -23.63
C ASP A 6 -2.82 -2.64 -22.48
N ALA A 7 -1.66 -2.64 -21.81
CA ALA A 7 -1.40 -3.47 -20.63
C ALA A 7 -2.11 -2.97 -19.35
N ILE A 8 -2.55 -1.70 -19.33
CA ILE A 8 -3.17 -1.05 -18.15
C ILE A 8 -4.70 -1.16 -18.20
N ALA A 9 -5.28 -1.57 -19.33
CA ALA A 9 -6.71 -1.85 -19.46
C ALA A 9 -7.07 -3.16 -18.72
N GLN A 10 -7.01 -3.11 -17.40
CA GLN A 10 -7.29 -4.25 -16.55
C GLN A 10 -8.81 -4.39 -16.38
N PRO A 11 -9.41 -5.55 -16.68
CA PRO A 11 -10.82 -5.79 -16.41
C PRO A 11 -11.11 -5.63 -14.90
N PRO A 12 -12.35 -5.29 -14.51
CA PRO A 12 -12.70 -5.09 -13.10
C PRO A 12 -12.39 -6.35 -12.30
N ARG A 13 -11.71 -6.18 -11.16
CA ARG A 13 -11.24 -7.31 -10.34
C ARG A 13 -12.41 -8.21 -9.95
N THR A 14 -12.30 -9.49 -10.28
CA THR A 14 -13.30 -10.49 -9.91
C THR A 14 -13.33 -10.69 -8.38
N GLU A 15 -14.45 -11.16 -7.83
CA GLU A 15 -14.60 -11.40 -6.38
C GLU A 15 -13.48 -12.30 -5.82
N LEU A 16 -12.99 -13.24 -6.65
CA LEU A 16 -11.87 -14.13 -6.32
C LEU A 16 -10.57 -13.34 -6.07
N GLU A 17 -10.27 -12.36 -6.89
CA GLU A 17 -9.07 -11.53 -6.76
C GLU A 17 -9.10 -10.70 -5.48
N GLN A 18 -10.28 -10.17 -5.11
CA GLN A 18 -10.43 -9.46 -3.83
C GLN A 18 -10.17 -10.38 -2.63
N ARG A 19 -10.69 -11.61 -2.65
CA ARG A 19 -10.42 -12.61 -1.60
C ARG A 19 -8.94 -12.98 -1.52
N LEU A 20 -8.26 -13.11 -2.66
CA LEU A 20 -6.81 -13.37 -2.70
C LEU A 20 -6.01 -12.23 -2.11
N LEU A 21 -6.35 -10.97 -2.40
CA LEU A 21 -5.70 -9.80 -1.83
C LEU A 21 -5.88 -9.73 -0.31
N LEU A 22 -7.10 -9.99 0.19
CA LEU A 22 -7.36 -10.04 1.64
C LEU A 22 -6.57 -11.15 2.33
N LYS A 23 -6.49 -12.34 1.70
CA LYS A 23 -5.68 -13.45 2.22
C LYS A 23 -4.19 -13.08 2.25
N MET A 24 -3.69 -12.43 1.20
CA MET A 24 -2.31 -11.97 1.12
C MET A 24 -2.02 -10.92 2.21
N LEU A 25 -2.91 -9.95 2.43
CA LEU A 25 -2.78 -8.97 3.51
C LEU A 25 -2.77 -9.65 4.89
N LYS A 26 -3.61 -10.66 5.10
CA LYS A 26 -3.62 -11.44 6.34
C LYS A 26 -2.29 -12.17 6.55
N THR A 27 -1.83 -12.94 5.57
CA THR A 27 -0.59 -13.73 5.68
C THR A 27 0.64 -12.84 5.85
N THR A 28 0.76 -11.79 5.03
CA THR A 28 1.84 -10.81 5.18
C THR A 28 1.73 -10.05 6.48
N GLY A 29 0.52 -9.87 7.03
CA GLY A 29 0.22 -9.23 8.30
C GLY A 29 0.70 -10.02 9.53
N GLU A 30 0.59 -11.34 9.49
CA GLU A 30 0.94 -12.24 10.61
C GLU A 30 2.46 -12.38 10.86
N HIS A 31 3.30 -12.13 9.85
CA HIS A 31 4.74 -12.34 9.94
C HIS A 31 5.48 -11.07 10.39
N ARG A 32 6.19 -11.09 11.53
CA ARG A 32 6.98 -9.93 12.02
C ARG A 32 7.96 -9.41 10.96
N ASP A 33 8.70 -10.32 10.31
CA ASP A 33 9.68 -9.97 9.28
C ASP A 33 9.04 -9.49 7.96
N GLY A 34 7.74 -9.75 7.78
CA GLY A 34 6.94 -9.30 6.62
C GLY A 34 6.43 -7.87 6.74
N PHE A 35 6.95 -7.05 7.66
CA PHE A 35 6.49 -5.68 7.87
C PHE A 35 6.58 -4.81 6.60
N ARG A 36 7.74 -4.82 5.93
CA ARG A 36 7.97 -4.01 4.72
C ARG A 36 6.97 -4.36 3.63
N ASP A 37 6.87 -5.64 3.29
CA ASP A 37 6.05 -6.12 2.19
C ASP A 37 4.56 -5.84 2.47
N HIS A 38 4.14 -6.07 3.71
CA HIS A 38 2.78 -5.75 4.13
C HIS A 38 2.46 -4.26 3.99
N VAL A 39 3.37 -3.37 4.38
CA VAL A 39 3.17 -1.91 4.25
C VAL A 39 3.09 -1.51 2.79
N LEU A 40 3.99 -2.01 1.92
CA LEU A 40 4.00 -1.69 0.50
C LEU A 40 2.71 -2.14 -0.21
N ILE A 41 2.28 -3.38 0.04
CA ILE A 41 1.03 -3.93 -0.48
C ILE A 41 -0.17 -3.12 0.02
N SER A 42 -0.20 -2.80 1.31
CA SER A 42 -1.30 -2.03 1.92
C SER A 42 -1.40 -0.61 1.35
N LEU A 43 -0.25 0.03 1.11
CA LEU A 43 -0.19 1.37 0.54
C LEU A 43 -0.66 1.38 -0.92
N ALA A 44 -0.19 0.42 -1.73
CA ALA A 44 -0.60 0.25 -3.12
C ALA A 44 -2.11 0.02 -3.24
N LEU A 45 -2.67 -0.87 -2.41
CA LEU A 45 -4.10 -1.17 -2.42
C LEU A 45 -4.97 -0.04 -1.86
N GLY A 46 -4.52 0.64 -0.80
CA GLY A 46 -5.28 1.70 -0.15
C GLY A 46 -5.32 3.01 -0.93
N ARG A 47 -4.30 3.29 -1.75
CA ARG A 47 -4.15 4.55 -2.48
C ARG A 47 -4.19 4.39 -4.01
N GLY A 48 -4.32 3.15 -4.50
CA GLY A 48 -4.40 2.87 -5.93
C GLY A 48 -3.10 3.14 -6.68
N LEU A 49 -1.96 3.10 -5.99
CA LEU A 49 -0.66 3.38 -6.59
C LEU A 49 -0.21 2.22 -7.49
N ARG A 50 0.31 2.57 -8.65
CA ARG A 50 1.01 1.66 -9.56
C ARG A 50 2.41 1.38 -9.04
N GLU A 51 3.01 0.28 -9.49
CA GLU A 51 4.34 -0.15 -9.03
C GLU A 51 5.42 0.93 -9.20
N HIS A 52 5.40 1.67 -10.30
CA HIS A 52 6.36 2.76 -10.55
C HIS A 52 6.08 4.01 -9.72
N GLU A 53 4.83 4.27 -9.36
CA GLU A 53 4.47 5.38 -8.46
C GLU A 53 4.93 5.08 -7.03
N LEU A 54 4.76 3.83 -6.60
CA LEU A 54 5.24 3.36 -5.30
C LEU A 54 6.78 3.40 -5.22
N LEU A 55 7.47 3.07 -6.32
CA LEU A 55 8.93 3.12 -6.40
C LEU A 55 9.47 4.56 -6.36
N ALA A 56 8.73 5.50 -6.96
CA ALA A 56 9.13 6.91 -7.02
C ALA A 56 8.70 7.72 -5.78
N LEU A 57 7.94 7.12 -4.86
CA LEU A 57 7.35 7.82 -3.72
C LEU A 57 8.41 8.32 -2.74
N ASP A 58 8.41 9.63 -2.49
CA ASP A 58 9.23 10.29 -1.48
C ASP A 58 8.37 10.82 -0.32
N CYS A 59 9.00 11.07 0.84
CA CYS A 59 8.37 11.72 1.99
C CYS A 59 7.84 13.12 1.66
N GLY A 60 8.38 13.78 0.63
CA GLY A 60 7.91 15.07 0.12
C GLY A 60 6.57 14.99 -0.62
N ASP A 61 6.12 13.80 -1.01
CA ASP A 61 4.88 13.59 -1.78
C ASP A 61 3.65 13.38 -0.89
N VAL A 62 3.84 13.32 0.44
CA VAL A 62 2.77 13.06 1.39
C VAL A 62 2.31 14.38 1.99
N PHE A 63 1.06 14.75 1.73
CA PHE A 63 0.44 15.99 2.22
C PHE A 63 -0.79 15.70 3.08
N ASP A 64 -1.06 16.59 4.04
CA ASP A 64 -2.34 16.63 4.74
C ASP A 64 -3.41 17.39 3.94
N GLU A 65 -4.63 17.49 4.50
CA GLU A 65 -5.75 18.19 3.85
C GLU A 65 -5.50 19.70 3.71
N ASP A 66 -4.61 20.26 4.53
CA ASP A 66 -4.18 21.67 4.47
C ASP A 66 -3.02 21.88 3.47
N GLY A 67 -2.56 20.83 2.78
CA GLY A 67 -1.45 20.88 1.84
C GLY A 67 -0.06 20.97 2.49
N ARG A 68 0.07 20.68 3.79
CA ARG A 68 1.37 20.62 4.47
C ARG A 68 2.00 19.25 4.30
N ALA A 69 3.30 19.23 4.05
CA ALA A 69 4.06 17.99 3.96
C ALA A 69 4.03 17.23 5.30
N ARG A 70 3.75 15.93 5.26
CA ARG A 70 3.57 15.06 6.43
C ARG A 70 4.43 13.82 6.30
N ARG A 71 5.23 13.51 7.32
CA ARG A 71 6.11 12.32 7.33
C ARG A 71 5.40 10.99 7.58
N ARG A 72 4.10 11.00 7.92
CA ARG A 72 3.35 9.81 8.33
C ARG A 72 1.96 9.81 7.70
N GLY A 73 1.59 8.71 7.06
CA GLY A 73 0.26 8.48 6.51
C GLY A 73 -0.48 7.37 7.27
N ALA A 74 -1.81 7.45 7.30
CA ALA A 74 -2.64 6.36 7.79
C ALA A 74 -2.65 5.21 6.77
N LEU A 75 -2.33 4.01 7.22
CA LEU A 75 -2.50 2.78 6.45
C LEU A 75 -3.92 2.25 6.65
N PRO A 76 -4.55 1.66 5.62
CA PRO A 76 -5.88 1.06 5.76
C PRO A 76 -5.89 -0.18 6.68
N VAL A 77 -4.72 -0.76 6.95
CA VAL A 77 -4.54 -1.89 7.85
C VAL A 77 -3.43 -1.59 8.86
N PHE A 78 -3.63 -2.01 10.10
CA PHE A 78 -2.66 -1.82 11.17
C PHE A 78 -1.60 -2.92 11.11
N LYS A 79 -0.34 -2.50 10.96
CA LYS A 79 0.80 -3.36 11.25
C LYS A 79 1.91 -2.56 11.92
N ARG A 80 2.55 -3.17 12.92
CA ARG A 80 3.70 -2.59 13.62
C ARG A 80 4.92 -3.49 13.50
N SER A 81 6.09 -2.87 13.49
CA SER A 81 7.39 -3.56 13.57
C SER A 81 8.02 -3.45 14.96
N ALA A 82 7.56 -2.51 15.79
CA ALA A 82 8.11 -2.24 17.11
C ALA A 82 7.36 -3.03 18.19
N ASP A 83 8.12 -3.53 19.17
CA ASP A 83 7.57 -4.28 20.31
C ASP A 83 6.87 -3.32 21.30
N GLU A 84 7.34 -2.07 21.39
CA GLU A 84 6.77 -1.01 22.22
C GLU A 84 5.35 -0.58 21.76
N PRO A 85 4.47 -0.21 22.71
CA PRO A 85 3.13 0.29 22.39
C PRO A 85 3.23 1.66 21.72
N ALA A 86 2.37 1.90 20.72
CA ALA A 86 2.28 3.19 20.06
C ALA A 86 1.79 4.25 21.07
N ILE A 87 2.57 5.31 21.26
CA ILE A 87 2.14 6.49 22.02
C ILE A 87 1.10 7.21 21.15
N GLN A 88 -0.13 7.30 21.66
CA GLN A 88 -1.26 7.97 20.99
C GLN A 88 -1.13 9.49 21.09
#